data_AF-A0A973USX1-F1
#
_entry.id   AF-A0A973USX1-F1
#
_cell.length_a   1.000
_cell.length_b   1.000
_cell.length_c   1.000
_cell.angle_alpha   90.00
_cell.angle_beta   90.00
_cell.angle_gamma   90.00
#
_symmetry.space_group_name_H-M   'P 1'
#
loop_
_entity.id
_entity.type
_entity.pdbx_description
1 polymer ?
#
loop_
_entity_poly.entity_id
_entity_poly.type
_entity_poly.pdbx_seq_one_letter_code
_entity_poly.pdbx_strand_id
1 'polypeptide(L)'
;MSATLAPRVVVVSRRSELDELLDRHGTRAAAGWFLRQRGRDLGEVQARHDALEAALTQVSAAVPADWRRGAVDRADLHRCL
;
A
#
# COMPACT_ATOMS: atom_id res chain seq x y z
N MET A 1 34.89 -2.58 20.13
CA MET A 1 34.39 -3.12 18.84
C MET A 1 32.98 -2.55 18.66
N SER A 2 32.82 -1.49 17.87
CA SER A 2 31.49 -0.94 17.60
C SER A 2 30.73 -1.94 16.74
N ALA A 3 29.76 -2.65 17.32
CA ALA A 3 28.82 -3.44 16.55
C ALA A 3 27.93 -2.47 15.77
N THR A 4 28.23 -2.29 14.48
CA THR A 4 27.38 -1.49 13.59
C THR A 4 26.05 -2.22 13.45
N LEU A 5 24.97 -1.62 13.94
CA LEU A 5 23.61 -2.17 13.78
C LEU A 5 23.33 -2.40 12.30
N ALA A 6 22.79 -3.58 11.97
CA ALA A 6 22.36 -3.88 10.61
C ALA A 6 21.43 -2.77 10.08
N PRO A 7 21.65 -2.25 8.86
CA PRO A 7 20.84 -1.18 8.29
C PRO A 7 19.35 -1.53 8.34
N ARG A 8 18.51 -0.49 8.45
CA ARG A 8 17.05 -0.63 8.44
C ARG A 8 16.46 0.16 7.28
N VAL A 9 15.55 -0.47 6.56
CA VAL A 9 14.70 0.18 5.55
C VAL A 9 13.25 0.12 5.97
N VAL A 10 12.52 1.19 5.69
CA VAL A 10 11.07 1.27 5.86
C VAL A 10 10.46 1.64 4.52
N VAL A 11 9.63 0.76 3.96
CA VAL A 11 8.84 1.04 2.77
C VAL A 11 7.58 1.78 3.21
N VAL A 12 7.36 2.96 2.65
CA VAL A 12 6.20 3.80 2.96
C VAL A 12 5.28 3.83 1.75
N SER A 13 4.04 3.40 1.93
CA SER A 13 3.00 3.40 0.89
C SER A 13 1.82 4.26 1.29
N ARG A 14 0.99 4.63 0.31
CA ARG A 14 -0.36 5.11 0.59
C ARG A 14 -1.31 3.95 0.36
N ARG A 15 -2.43 3.94 1.09
CA ARG A 15 -3.51 2.98 0.84
C ARG A 15 -4.04 3.15 -0.57
N SER A 16 -4.41 2.04 -1.20
CA SER A 16 -5.00 2.09 -2.53
C SER A 16 -6.42 2.65 -2.46
N GLU A 17 -6.93 3.15 -3.59
CA GLU A 17 -8.34 3.55 -3.69
C GLU A 17 -9.28 2.37 -3.37
N LEU A 18 -8.89 1.13 -3.72
CA LEU A 18 -9.67 -0.06 -3.40
C LEU A 18 -9.80 -0.25 -1.89
N ASP A 19 -8.71 -0.13 -1.15
CA ASP A 19 -8.71 -0.28 0.30
C ASP A 19 -9.58 0.79 0.96
N GLU A 20 -9.49 2.04 0.48
CA GLU A 20 -10.33 3.13 0.96
C GLU A 20 -11.83 2.90 0.69
N LEU A 21 -12.17 2.30 -0.45
CA LEU A 21 -13.55 1.93 -0.77
C LEU A 21 -14.04 0.77 0.09
N LEU A 22 -13.19 -0.23 0.36
CA LEU A 22 -13.54 -1.35 1.21
C LEU A 22 -13.71 -0.93 2.68
N ASP A 23 -12.86 -0.03 3.17
CA ASP A 23 -13.03 0.57 4.49
C ASP A 23 -14.37 1.30 4.64
N ARG A 24 -14.82 1.99 3.59
CA ARG A 24 -16.06 2.79 3.63
C ARG A 24 -17.32 1.97 3.36
N HIS A 25 -17.26 1.00 2.47
CA HIS A 25 -18.42 0.27 1.95
C HIS A 25 -18.48 -1.20 2.40
N GLY A 26 -17.45 -1.70 3.09
CA GLY A 26 -17.37 -3.03 3.70
C GLY A 26 -17.15 -4.18 2.72
N THR A 27 -17.64 -4.09 1.48
CA THR A 27 -17.53 -5.16 0.48
C THR A 27 -17.21 -4.63 -0.91
N ARG A 28 -16.57 -5.46 -1.73
CA ARG A 28 -16.31 -5.17 -3.16
C ARG A 28 -17.61 -4.93 -3.94
N ALA A 29 -18.67 -5.66 -3.62
CA ALA A 29 -19.97 -5.48 -4.27
C ALA A 29 -20.58 -4.09 -3.98
N ALA A 30 -20.56 -3.66 -2.72
CA ALA A 30 -21.04 -2.33 -2.34
C ALA A 30 -20.17 -1.20 -2.92
N ALA A 31 -18.84 -1.38 -2.92
CA ALA A 31 -17.92 -0.45 -3.57
C ALA A 31 -18.16 -0.35 -5.09
N GLY A 32 -18.35 -1.49 -5.76
CA GLY A 32 -18.66 -1.53 -7.19
C GLY A 32 -19.99 -0.85 -7.52
N TRP A 33 -21.03 -1.05 -6.70
CA TRP A 33 -22.30 -0.34 -6.85
C TRP A 33 -22.12 1.19 -6.70
N PHE A 34 -21.38 1.64 -5.68
CA PHE A 34 -21.08 3.06 -5.45
C PHE A 34 -20.28 3.70 -6.59
N LEU A 35 -19.32 2.98 -7.17
CA LEU A 35 -18.55 3.44 -8.33
C LEU A 35 -19.42 3.56 -9.57
N ARG A 36 -20.29 2.57 -9.82
CA ARG A 36 -21.22 2.58 -10.96
C ARG A 36 -22.19 3.76 -10.90
N GLN A 37 -22.64 4.17 -9.71
CA GLN A 37 -23.46 5.39 -9.57
C GLN A 37 -22.75 6.67 -10.03
N ARG A 38 -21.41 6.67 -10.09
CA ARG A 38 -20.60 7.78 -10.61
C ARG A 38 -19.99 7.51 -12.00
N GLY A 39 -20.49 6.49 -12.71
CA GLY A 39 -19.99 6.14 -14.04
C GLY A 39 -18.56 5.58 -14.05
N ARG A 40 -18.10 5.03 -12.92
CA ARG A 40 -16.76 4.42 -12.79
C ARG A 40 -16.85 2.91 -12.66
N ASP A 41 -15.77 2.24 -13.05
CA ASP A 41 -15.64 0.79 -13.00
C ASP A 41 -14.76 0.33 -11.82
N LEU A 42 -15.16 -0.78 -11.18
CA LEU A 42 -14.39 -1.41 -10.12
C LEU A 42 -13.13 -2.10 -10.66
N GLY A 43 -13.18 -2.63 -11.89
CA GLY A 43 -12.04 -3.27 -12.54
C GLY A 43 -10.86 -2.33 -12.69
N GLU A 44 -11.09 -1.07 -13.08
CA GLU A 44 -9.99 -0.09 -13.15
C GLU A 44 -9.39 0.25 -11.78
N VAL A 45 -10.19 0.27 -10.71
CA VAL A 45 -9.71 0.51 -9.35
C VAL A 45 -8.91 -0.70 -8.85
N GLN A 46 -9.39 -1.92 -9.14
CA GLN A 46 -8.68 -3.16 -8.86
C GLN A 46 -7.33 -3.21 -9.59
N ALA A 47 -7.29 -2.88 -10.89
CA ALA A 47 -6.04 -2.87 -11.65
C ALA A 47 -4.99 -1.91 -11.07
N ARG A 48 -5.41 -0.74 -10.58
CA ARG A 48 -4.51 0.21 -9.90
C ARG A 48 -4.02 -0.32 -8.56
N HIS A 49 -4.88 -1.02 -7.81
CA HIS A 49 -4.49 -1.71 -6.58
C HIS A 49 -3.46 -2.82 -6.86
N ASP A 50 -3.72 -3.67 -7.85
CA ASP A 50 -2.83 -4.77 -8.21
C ASP A 50 -1.45 -4.25 -8.66
N ALA A 51 -1.41 -3.13 -9.40
CA ALA A 51 -0.17 -2.47 -9.78
C ALA A 51 0.60 -1.92 -8.58
N LEU A 52 -0.09 -1.38 -7.57
CA LEU A 52 0.53 -0.94 -6.32
C LEU A 52 1.14 -2.13 -5.56
N GLU A 53 0.38 -3.20 -5.38
CA GLU A 53 0.84 -4.42 -4.69
C GLU A 53 2.05 -5.04 -5.39
N ALA A 54 2.05 -5.06 -6.73
CA ALA A 54 3.18 -5.51 -7.53
C ALA A 54 4.42 -4.62 -7.30
N ALA A 55 4.24 -3.29 -7.26
CA ALA A 55 5.33 -2.36 -7.01
C ALA A 55 5.91 -2.53 -5.59
N LEU A 56 5.07 -2.69 -4.56
CA LEU A 56 5.51 -2.92 -3.19
C LEU A 56 6.26 -4.26 -3.05
N THR A 57 5.79 -5.30 -3.74
CA THR A 57 6.46 -6.60 -3.82
C THR A 57 7.84 -6.45 -4.47
N GLN A 58 7.93 -5.75 -5.60
CA GLN A 58 9.18 -5.52 -6.31
C GLN A 58 10.19 -4.74 -5.46
N VAL A 59 9.75 -3.65 -4.80
CA VAL A 59 10.59 -2.86 -3.90
C VAL A 59 11.08 -3.72 -2.73
N SER A 60 10.19 -4.50 -2.12
CA SER A 60 10.54 -5.36 -0.98
C SER A 60 11.53 -6.46 -1.36
N ALA A 61 11.43 -6.99 -2.58
CA ALA A 61 12.35 -7.99 -3.11
C ALA A 61 13.75 -7.40 -3.42
N ALA A 62 13.84 -6.11 -3.75
CA ALA A 62 15.10 -5.44 -4.03
C ALA A 62 15.92 -5.12 -2.77
N VAL A 63 15.33 -5.23 -1.57
CA VAL A 63 16.03 -4.96 -0.31
C VAL A 63 17.03 -6.09 0.00
N PRO A 64 18.25 -5.80 0.46
CA PRO A 64 19.20 -6.81 0.95
C PRO A 64 18.66 -7.65 2.12
N ALA A 65 18.96 -8.95 2.16
CA ALA A 65 18.41 -9.90 3.14
C ALA A 65 18.92 -9.66 4.58
N ASP A 66 20.10 -9.07 4.71
CA ASP A 66 20.74 -8.71 5.97
C ASP A 66 20.15 -7.45 6.62
N TRP A 67 19.30 -6.71 5.89
CA TRP A 67 18.67 -5.50 6.39
C TRP A 67 17.39 -5.79 7.15
N ARG A 68 17.17 -5.05 8.23
CA ARG A 68 15.88 -5.05 8.93
C ARG A 68 14.86 -4.29 8.08
N ARG A 69 13.67 -4.86 7.91
CA ARG A 69 12.61 -4.32 7.04
C ARG A 69 11.38 -3.94 7.85
N GLY A 70 10.69 -2.90 7.42
CA GLY A 70 9.37 -2.53 7.88
C GLY A 70 8.55 -1.95 6.72
N ALA A 71 7.22 -2.03 6.84
CA ALA A 71 6.29 -1.36 5.96
C ALA A 71 5.33 -0.53 6.82
N VAL A 72 4.95 0.65 6.34
CA VAL A 72 4.04 1.54 7.07
C VAL A 72 3.20 2.35 6.10
N ASP A 73 1.96 2.60 6.46
CA ASP A 73 1.11 3.52 5.72
C ASP A 73 1.54 4.97 6.00
N ARG A 74 1.54 5.79 4.94
CA ARG A 74 1.92 7.21 5.02
C ARG A 74 1.06 7.97 6.02
N ALA A 75 -0.17 7.54 6.26
CA ALA A 75 -1.09 8.16 7.22
C ALA A 75 -0.64 7.98 8.68
N ASP A 76 0.10 6.91 8.99
CA ASP A 76 0.59 6.62 10.34
C ASP A 76 1.86 7.40 10.69
N LEU A 77 2.52 7.98 9.67
CA LEU A 77 3.69 8.81 9.85
C LEU A 77 3.28 10.26 10.13
N HIS A 78 3.71 10.78 11.29
CA HIS A 78 3.55 12.19 11.63
C HIS A 78 4.19 13.08 10.54
N ARG A 79 3.62 14.27 10.34
CA ARG A 79 3.88 15.08 9.14
C ARG A 79 5.23 15.82 9.13
N CYS A 80 6.12 15.64 10.11
CA CYS A 80 7.44 16.28 10.07
C CYS A 80 8.51 15.31 9.57
N LEU A 81 8.77 15.37 8.27
CA LEU A 81 10.02 14.99 7.60
C LEU A 81 10.37 16.13 6.64
#